data_AF-A0A1G3XXN4-F1
#
_entry.id   AF-A0A1G3XXN4-F1
#
_cell.length_a   1.000
_cell.length_b   1.000
_cell.length_c   1.000
_cell.angle_alpha   90.00
_cell.angle_beta   90.00
_cell.angle_gamma   90.00
#
_symmetry.space_group_name_H-M   'P 1'
#
loop_
_entity.id
_entity.type
_entity.pdbx_description
1 polymer ?
#
loop_
_entity_poly.entity_id
_entity_poly.type
_entity_poly.pdbx_seq_one_letter_code
_entity_poly.pdbx_strand_id
1 'polypeptide(L)'
;MVLTKKTVANMLIKYINREIDLTSLIKWAEDMIRESDFESGSFELIKEILARIGLADVREFGLTWDDCYDYLHKLGYNVKVELLEV
;
A
#
# COMPACT_ATOMS: atom_id res chain seq x y z
N MET A 1 6.90 3.17 15.44
CA MET A 1 7.53 3.72 14.21
C MET A 1 6.61 4.79 13.67
N VAL A 2 7.13 5.89 13.10
CA VAL A 2 6.27 6.85 12.40
C VAL A 2 6.04 6.36 10.97
N LEU A 3 4.79 6.04 10.65
CA LEU A 3 4.39 5.65 9.33
C LEU A 3 4.21 6.89 8.44
N THR A 4 4.87 6.88 7.28
CA THR A 4 4.88 7.99 6.32
C THR A 4 4.29 7.54 5.00
N LYS A 5 3.93 8.50 4.13
CA LYS A 5 3.48 8.20 2.75
C LYS A 5 4.49 7.35 1.98
N LYS A 6 5.78 7.63 2.18
CA LYS A 6 6.89 6.91 1.55
C LYS A 6 6.94 5.44 1.98
N THR A 7 6.70 5.15 3.25
CA THR A 7 6.69 3.77 3.75
C THR A 7 5.58 2.95 3.08
N VAL A 8 4.38 3.53 2.96
CA VAL A 8 3.24 2.88 2.28
C VAL A 8 3.54 2.66 0.80
N ALA A 9 4.05 3.68 0.11
CA ALA A 9 4.41 3.58 -1.30
C ALA A 9 5.44 2.47 -1.56
N ASN A 10 6.47 2.36 -0.70
CA ASN A 10 7.47 1.30 -0.83
C ASN A 10 6.87 -0.10 -0.70
N MET A 11 5.90 -0.30 0.19
CA MET A 11 5.26 -1.60 0.35
C MET A 11 4.37 -1.97 -0.84
N LEU A 12 3.65 -1.00 -1.40
CA LEU A 12 2.90 -1.19 -2.65
C LEU A 12 3.84 -1.57 -3.80
N ILE A 13 4.99 -0.89 -3.95
CA ILE A 13 5.98 -1.20 -5.00
C ILE A 13 6.53 -2.63 -4.83
N LYS A 14 6.86 -3.05 -3.61
CA LYS A 14 7.31 -4.43 -3.34
C LYS A 14 6.27 -5.46 -3.76
N TYR A 15 4.99 -5.19 -3.49
CA TYR A 15 3.89 -6.08 -3.89
C TYR A 15 3.73 -6.14 -5.42
N ILE A 16 3.71 -4.98 -6.07
CA ILE A 16 3.61 -4.85 -7.54
C ILE A 16 4.73 -5.63 -8.23
N ASN A 17 5.97 -5.47 -7.74
CA ASN A 17 7.15 -6.13 -8.30
C ASN A 17 7.34 -7.58 -7.82
N ARG A 18 6.35 -8.17 -7.14
CA ARG A 18 6.38 -9.55 -6.64
C ARG A 18 7.53 -9.86 -5.68
N GLU A 19 8.09 -8.85 -5.03
CA GLU A 19 9.05 -9.03 -3.92
C GLU A 19 8.34 -9.56 -2.66
N ILE A 20 7.05 -9.24 -2.51
CA ILE A 20 6.16 -9.78 -1.48
C ILE A 20 4.84 -10.24 -2.10
N ASP A 21 4.14 -11.16 -1.44
CA ASP A 21 2.81 -11.59 -1.83
C ASP A 21 1.71 -10.72 -1.19
N LEU A 22 0.46 -10.95 -1.62
CA LEU A 22 -0.70 -10.20 -1.12
C LEU A 22 -0.88 -10.42 0.39
N THR A 23 -0.72 -11.66 0.85
CA THR A 23 -0.87 -12.03 2.28
C THR A 23 0.11 -11.26 3.16
N SER A 24 1.37 -11.13 2.74
CA SER A 24 2.40 -10.37 3.45
C SER A 24 2.09 -8.88 3.48
N LEU A 25 1.54 -8.34 2.38
CA LEU A 25 1.11 -6.94 2.32
C LEU A 25 -0.08 -6.67 3.25
N ILE A 26 -1.08 -7.56 3.27
CA ILE A 26 -2.25 -7.48 4.16
C ILE A 26 -1.81 -7.47 5.62
N LYS A 27 -1.02 -8.48 6.02
CA LYS A 27 -0.50 -8.60 7.38
C LYS A 27 0.27 -7.35 7.80
N TRP A 28 1.13 -6.84 6.93
CA TRP A 28 1.86 -5.61 7.20
C TRP A 28 0.92 -4.43 7.42
N ALA A 29 -0.13 -4.27 6.62
CA ALA A 29 -1.08 -3.18 6.78
C ALA A 29 -1.84 -3.26 8.13
N GLU A 30 -2.26 -4.46 8.52
CA GLU A 30 -2.91 -4.71 9.81
C GLU A 30 -2.00 -4.39 11.00
N ASP A 31 -0.74 -4.84 10.96
CA ASP A 31 0.27 -4.57 11.99
C ASP A 31 0.50 -3.05 12.11
N MET A 32 0.59 -2.34 10.98
CA MET A 32 0.82 -0.88 10.99
C MET A 32 -0.36 -0.08 11.54
N ILE A 33 -1.61 -0.51 11.30
CA ILE A 33 -2.79 0.12 11.93
C ILE A 33 -2.74 0.02 13.45
N ARG A 34 -2.21 -1.09 13.98
CA ARG A 34 -2.19 -1.38 15.42
C ARG A 34 -1.02 -0.74 16.16
N GLU A 35 0.15 -0.70 15.53
CA GLU A 35 1.42 -0.46 16.23
C GLU A 35 2.11 0.85 15.85
N SER A 36 1.65 1.55 14.80
CA SER A 36 2.35 2.73 14.30
C SER A 36 1.76 4.04 14.80
N ASP A 37 2.66 5.00 15.03
CA ASP A 37 2.31 6.41 15.03
C ASP A 37 2.28 6.90 13.58
N PHE A 38 1.52 7.96 13.28
CA PHE A 38 1.36 8.44 11.91
C PHE A 38 1.93 9.85 11.76
N GLU A 39 2.50 10.12 10.58
CA GLU A 39 2.93 11.47 10.20
C GLU A 39 1.77 12.47 10.26
N SER A 40 2.00 13.60 10.92
CA SER A 40 1.02 14.67 11.05
C SER A 40 0.58 15.20 9.67
N GLY A 41 -0.73 15.27 9.44
CA GLY A 41 -1.32 15.72 8.17
C GLY A 41 -1.55 14.63 7.11
N SER A 42 -1.02 13.42 7.30
CA SER A 42 -1.21 12.29 6.37
C SER A 42 -1.99 11.12 6.96
N PHE A 43 -2.37 11.21 8.24
CA PHE A 43 -3.01 10.15 9.00
C PHE A 43 -4.23 9.55 8.30
N GLU A 44 -5.23 10.36 7.96
CA GLU A 44 -6.49 9.87 7.39
C GLU A 44 -6.28 9.14 6.07
N LEU A 45 -5.46 9.72 5.17
CA LEU A 45 -5.13 9.10 3.90
C LEU A 45 -4.41 7.76 4.08
N ILE A 46 -3.39 7.72 4.94
CA ILE A 46 -2.63 6.49 5.17
C ILE A 46 -3.53 5.42 5.78
N LYS A 47 -4.36 5.80 6.76
CA LYS A 47 -5.29 4.89 7.43
C LYS A 47 -6.34 4.34 6.46
N GLU A 48 -6.89 5.17 5.58
CA GLU A 48 -7.82 4.73 4.52
C GLU A 48 -7.16 3.65 3.64
N ILE A 49 -5.95 3.91 3.15
CA ILE A 49 -5.23 2.97 2.28
C ILE A 49 -4.94 1.66 3.02
N LEU A 50 -4.43 1.72 4.26
CA LEU A 50 -4.15 0.52 5.03
C LEU A 50 -5.41 -0.30 5.31
N ALA A 51 -6.53 0.35 5.62
CA ALA A 51 -7.79 -0.33 5.86
C ALA A 51 -8.31 -1.05 4.59
N ARG A 52 -8.13 -0.45 3.42
CA ARG A 52 -8.48 -1.10 2.13
C ARG A 52 -7.56 -2.27 1.83
N ILE A 53 -6.26 -2.13 2.07
CA ILE A 53 -5.30 -3.22 1.90
C ILE A 53 -5.64 -4.37 2.86
N GLY A 54 -5.97 -4.09 4.12
CA GLY A 54 -6.31 -5.11 5.12
C GLY A 54 -7.54 -5.96 4.79
N LEU A 55 -8.36 -5.55 3.82
CA LEU A 55 -9.54 -6.31 3.37
C LEU A 55 -9.32 -7.04 2.04
N ALA A 56 -8.11 -6.98 1.46
CA ALA A 56 -7.87 -7.38 0.09
C ALA A 56 -7.91 -8.90 -0.18
N ASP A 57 -7.98 -9.73 0.86
CA ASP A 57 -8.23 -11.17 0.75
C ASP A 57 -9.72 -11.51 0.54
N VAL A 58 -10.62 -10.57 0.80
CA VAL A 58 -12.04 -10.68 0.50
C VAL A 58 -12.25 -10.38 -0.99
N ARG A 59 -12.96 -11.27 -1.69
CA ARG A 59 -13.12 -11.22 -3.16
C ARG A 59 -13.65 -9.87 -3.66
N GLU A 60 -14.62 -9.30 -2.96
CA GLU A 60 -15.27 -8.02 -3.29
C GLU A 60 -14.36 -6.80 -3.03
N PHE A 61 -13.26 -6.98 -2.30
CA PHE A 61 -12.31 -5.96 -1.90
C PHE A 61 -10.88 -6.21 -2.42
N GLY A 62 -10.74 -7.13 -3.37
CA GLY A 62 -9.44 -7.47 -3.95
C GLY A 62 -8.65 -6.24 -4.41
N LEU A 63 -7.34 -6.26 -4.19
CA LEU A 63 -6.44 -5.16 -4.55
C LEU A 63 -6.08 -5.23 -6.05
N THR A 64 -6.66 -4.35 -6.85
CA THR A 64 -6.38 -4.27 -8.28
C THR A 64 -5.14 -3.42 -8.60
N TRP A 65 -4.68 -3.46 -9.85
CA TRP A 65 -3.65 -2.54 -10.33
C TRP A 65 -4.10 -1.08 -10.26
N ASP A 66 -5.35 -0.80 -10.62
CA ASP A 66 -5.90 0.56 -10.62
C ASP A 66 -5.98 1.12 -9.18
N ASP A 67 -6.34 0.27 -8.20
CA ASP A 67 -6.29 0.66 -6.79
C ASP A 67 -4.85 1.04 -6.36
N CYS A 68 -3.86 0.21 -6.71
CA CYS A 68 -2.46 0.49 -6.43
C CYS A 68 -1.99 1.80 -7.08
N TYR A 69 -2.36 2.04 -8.33
CA TYR A 69 -2.04 3.26 -9.06
C TYR A 69 -2.65 4.49 -8.37
N ASP A 70 -3.94 4.43 -8.03
CA ASP A 70 -4.66 5.52 -7.36
C ASP A 70 -4.08 5.82 -5.98
N TYR A 71 -3.73 4.79 -5.20
CA TYR A 71 -3.08 4.96 -3.90
C TYR A 71 -1.71 5.64 -4.05
N LEU A 72 -0.88 5.18 -4.99
CA LEU A 72 0.43 5.80 -5.25
C LEU A 72 0.29 7.27 -5.66
N HIS A 73 -0.70 7.59 -6.50
CA HIS A 73 -1.01 8.97 -6.89
C HIS A 73 -1.46 9.82 -5.68
N LYS A 74 -2.40 9.34 -4.85
CA LYS A 74 -2.82 10.04 -3.62
C LYS A 74 -1.65 10.24 -2.64
N LEU A 75 -0.70 9.30 -2.60
CA LEU A 75 0.53 9.38 -1.79
C LEU A 75 1.56 10.38 -2.35
N GLY A 76 1.34 10.92 -3.55
CA GLY A 76 2.18 11.95 -4.18
C GLY A 76 3.17 11.42 -5.22
N TYR A 77 2.95 10.21 -5.74
CA TYR A 77 3.82 9.57 -6.72
C TYR A 77 3.11 9.36 -8.06
N ASN A 78 3.80 9.66 -9.16
CA ASN A 78 3.37 9.21 -10.47
C ASN A 78 3.97 7.85 -10.77
N VAL A 79 3.16 6.95 -11.32
CA VAL A 79 3.57 5.58 -11.65
C VAL A 79 3.91 5.48 -13.13
N LYS A 80 5.06 4.88 -13.44
CA LYS A 80 5.46 4.50 -14.79
C LYS A 80 5.74 3.00 -14.78
N VAL A 81 5.16 2.28 -15.73
CA VAL A 81 5.43 0.85 -15.94
C VAL A 81 6.51 0.70 -17.01
N GLU A 82 7.50 -0.14 -16.73
CA GLU A 82 8.58 -0.49 -17.65
C GLU A 82 8.62 -1.99 -17.87
N LEU A 83 8.88 -2.42 -19.10
CA LEU A 83 9.05 -3.82 -19.46
C LEU A 83 10.55 -4.15 -19.46
N LEU A 84 10.91 -5.28 -18.85
CA LEU A 84 12.27 -5.81 -18.84
C LEU A 84 12.27 -7.18 -19.54
N GLU A 85 13.32 -7.46 -20.31
CA GLU A 85 13.59 -8.80 -20.84
C GLU A 85 14.11 -9.71 -19.71
N VAL A 86 13.78 -11.00 -19.78
CA VAL A 86 14.14 -12.03 -18.78
C VAL A 86 15.20 -12.96 -19.32
#